data_AF-A0A259PQN7-F1
#
_entry.id   AF-A0A259PQN7-F1
#
_cell.length_a   1.000
_cell.length_b   1.000
_cell.length_c   1.000
_cell.angle_alpha   90.00
_cell.angle_beta   90.00
_cell.angle_gamma   90.00
#
_symmetry.space_group_name_H-M   'P 1'
#
loop_
_entity.id
_entity.type
_entity.pdbx_description
1 polymer ?
#
loop_
_entity_poly.entity_id
_entity_poly.type
_entity_poly.pdbx_seq_one_letter_code
_entity_poly.pdbx_strand_id
1 'polypeptide(L)'
;MSMKKTDLEKHLAKKLDGKLKSGTIPQRFGQGAKAVAAKAETKPKESAPKQVQLTCKLPADLAQRLREQAVTVEGGVNAILAQAARQWLESAARASRKE
;
A
#
# COMPACT_ATOMS: atom_id res chain seq x y z
N MET A 1 14.63 -47.48 24.97
CA MET A 1 15.14 -47.34 23.59
C MET A 1 16.02 -46.11 23.51
N SER A 2 17.34 -46.29 23.57
CA SER A 2 18.29 -45.16 23.47
C SER A 2 18.21 -44.55 22.07
N MET A 3 18.04 -43.24 21.99
CA MET A 3 17.98 -42.54 20.70
C MET A 3 19.29 -42.75 19.93
N LYS A 4 19.17 -43.00 18.63
CA LYS A 4 20.33 -43.12 17.74
C LYS A 4 21.04 -41.76 17.68
N LYS A 5 22.36 -41.75 17.52
CA LYS A 5 23.17 -40.52 17.53
C LYS A 5 22.66 -39.43 16.57
N THR A 6 22.19 -39.83 15.39
CA THR A 6 21.61 -38.93 14.38
C THR A 6 20.30 -38.27 14.82
N ASP A 7 19.52 -38.94 15.68
CA ASP A 7 18.27 -38.41 16.21
C ASP A 7 18.53 -37.32 17.27
N LEU A 8 19.54 -37.52 18.11
CA LEU A 8 20.01 -36.52 19.06
C LEU A 8 20.52 -35.25 18.36
N GLU A 9 21.25 -35.42 17.26
CA GLU A 9 21.74 -34.31 16.43
C GLU A 9 20.59 -33.51 15.78
N LYS A 10 19.56 -34.20 15.27
CA LYS A 10 18.35 -33.55 14.73
C LYS A 10 17.59 -32.78 15.80
N HIS A 11 17.43 -33.36 16.99
CA HIS A 11 16.79 -32.69 18.11
C HIS A 11 17.58 -31.47 18.57
N LEU A 12 18.92 -31.54 18.58
CA LEU A 12 19.79 -30.41 18.90
C LEU A 12 19.67 -29.31 17.85
N ALA A 13 19.71 -29.65 16.57
CA ALA A 13 19.52 -28.70 15.47
C ALA A 13 18.18 -27.98 15.57
N LYS A 14 17.09 -28.71 15.85
CA LYS A 14 15.76 -28.12 16.04
C LYS A 14 15.69 -27.18 17.24
N LYS A 15 16.37 -27.51 18.34
CA LYS A 15 16.46 -26.63 19.53
C LYS A 15 17.28 -25.38 19.26
N LEU A 16 18.36 -25.48 18.50
CA LEU A 16 19.20 -24.33 18.10
C LEU A 16 18.44 -23.39 17.15
N ASP A 17 17.77 -23.93 16.13
CA ASP A 17 16.95 -23.16 15.20
C ASP A 17 15.83 -22.39 15.92
N GLY A 18 15.13 -23.05 16.86
CA GLY A 18 14.13 -22.39 17.70
C GLY A 18 14.71 -21.23 18.53
N LYS A 19 15.88 -21.43 19.17
CA LYS A 19 16.54 -20.40 19.98
C LYS A 19 17.06 -19.22 19.15
N LEU A 20 17.53 -19.47 17.93
CA LEU A 20 17.98 -18.41 17.02
C LEU A 20 16.81 -17.55 16.54
N LYS A 21 15.66 -18.16 16.26
CA LYS A 21 14.44 -17.45 15.83
C LYS A 21 13.75 -16.71 16.97
N SER A 22 13.76 -17.28 18.18
CA SER A 22 13.15 -16.67 19.37
C SER A 22 14.13 -15.80 20.17
N GLY A 23 15.38 -15.67 19.73
CA GLY A 23 16.40 -14.90 20.42
C GLY A 23 15.99 -13.43 20.45
N THR A 24 15.86 -12.87 21.66
CA THR A 24 15.63 -11.45 21.85
C THR A 24 16.73 -10.67 21.13
N ILE A 25 16.35 -9.86 20.15
CA ILE A 25 17.27 -9.00 19.41
C ILE A 25 18.02 -8.13 20.44
N PRO A 26 19.35 -8.26 20.58
CA PRO A 26 20.10 -7.52 21.58
C PRO A 26 19.89 -6.01 21.38
N GLN A 27 19.74 -5.27 22.47
CA GLN A 27 19.36 -3.84 22.47
C GLN A 27 20.21 -2.95 21.54
N ARG A 28 21.45 -3.39 21.25
CA ARG A 28 22.41 -2.75 20.35
C ARG A 28 22.09 -2.85 18.84
N PHE A 29 21.24 -3.78 18.41
CA PHE A 29 20.86 -3.95 16.99
C PHE A 29 19.70 -3.03 16.54
N GLY A 30 19.41 -1.99 17.33
CA GLY A 30 18.50 -0.91 16.96
C GLY A 30 17.03 -1.23 17.25
N GLN A 31 16.35 -0.28 17.88
CA GLN A 31 14.91 -0.36 18.18
C GLN A 31 14.02 -0.58 16.93
N GLY A 32 14.56 -0.35 15.73
CA GLY A 32 13.88 -0.59 14.45
C GLY A 32 13.56 -2.06 14.17
N ALA A 33 14.32 -3.03 14.71
CA ALA A 33 14.07 -4.44 14.43
C ALA A 33 12.83 -4.99 15.17
N LYS A 34 12.51 -4.46 16.37
CA LYS A 34 11.24 -4.77 17.05
C LYS A 34 10.03 -4.12 16.36
N ALA A 35 10.22 -2.96 15.74
CA ALA A 35 9.17 -2.27 15.00
C ALA A 35 8.75 -3.02 13.71
N VAL A 36 9.63 -3.82 13.10
CA VAL A 36 9.30 -4.63 11.92
C VAL A 36 8.38 -5.81 12.29
N ALA A 37 8.58 -6.44 13.44
CA ALA A 37 7.72 -7.53 13.91
C ALA A 37 6.33 -7.05 14.38
N ALA A 38 6.25 -5.86 15.00
CA ALA A 38 5.00 -5.28 15.48
C ALA A 38 4.10 -4.69 14.37
N LYS A 39 4.64 -4.42 13.17
CA LYS A 39 3.90 -3.87 12.03
C LYS A 39 3.02 -4.89 11.28
N ALA A 40 3.08 -6.17 11.64
CA ALA A 40 2.25 -7.20 11.02
C ALA A 40 0.78 -7.18 11.46
N GLU A 41 0.45 -6.49 12.56
CA GLU A 41 -0.88 -6.53 13.16
C GLU A 41 -1.38 -5.13 13.52
N THR A 42 -2.00 -4.45 12.56
CA THR A 42 -3.12 -3.50 12.79
C THR A 42 -3.74 -3.07 11.45
N LYS A 43 -4.87 -3.69 11.11
CA LYS A 43 -5.93 -3.17 10.23
C LYS A 43 -6.58 -1.95 10.93
N PRO A 44 -7.18 -0.94 10.24
CA PRO A 44 -8.06 -1.09 9.08
C PRO A 44 -7.68 -0.18 7.91
N LYS A 45 -7.58 -0.78 6.72
CA LYS A 45 -7.70 -0.03 5.48
C LYS A 45 -9.16 0.37 5.37
N GLU A 46 -9.49 1.57 5.82
CA GLU A 46 -10.66 2.29 5.32
C GLU A 46 -10.60 2.12 3.81
N SER A 47 -11.56 1.40 3.26
CA SER A 47 -11.55 0.94 1.88
C SER A 47 -11.71 2.16 0.98
N ALA A 48 -10.60 2.86 0.76
CA ALA A 48 -10.48 3.90 -0.22
C ALA A 48 -11.08 3.36 -1.53
N PRO A 49 -11.92 4.15 -2.22
CA PRO A 49 -12.55 3.72 -3.45
C PRO A 49 -11.48 3.14 -4.37
N LYS A 50 -11.77 2.01 -5.03
CA LYS A 50 -10.84 1.29 -5.90
C LYS A 50 -10.43 2.20 -7.06
N GLN A 51 -9.40 3.01 -6.85
CA GLN A 51 -8.83 3.89 -7.85
C GLN A 51 -8.11 3.03 -8.88
N VAL A 52 -8.45 3.25 -10.15
CA VAL A 52 -7.78 2.61 -11.27
C VAL A 52 -6.73 3.59 -11.79
N GLN A 53 -5.51 3.11 -12.01
CA GLN A 53 -4.47 3.91 -12.62
C GLN A 53 -4.85 4.23 -14.07
N LEU A 54 -5.05 5.51 -14.37
CA LEU A 54 -5.28 6.00 -15.72
C LEU A 54 -4.05 6.79 -16.18
N THR A 55 -3.38 6.31 -17.23
CA THR A 55 -2.27 7.05 -17.85
C THR A 55 -2.78 7.72 -19.12
N CYS A 56 -3.00 9.04 -19.04
CA CYS A 56 -3.42 9.87 -20.17
C CYS A 56 -2.35 10.93 -20.48
N LYS A 57 -2.18 11.26 -21.76
CA LYS A 57 -1.29 12.33 -22.20
C LYS A 57 -2.09 13.63 -22.30
N LEU A 58 -1.69 14.63 -21.54
CA LEU A 58 -2.29 15.97 -21.57
C LEU A 58 -1.29 16.98 -22.18
N PRO A 59 -1.77 18.02 -22.87
CA PRO A 59 -0.95 19.16 -23.25
C PRO A 59 -0.26 19.79 -22.02
N ALA A 60 0.97 20.29 -22.21
CA ALA A 60 1.80 20.77 -21.11
C ALA A 60 1.15 21.93 -20.32
N ASP A 61 0.56 22.89 -21.03
CA ASP A 61 -0.15 24.04 -20.44
C ASP A 61 -1.30 23.58 -19.54
N LEU A 62 -2.15 22.68 -20.05
CA LEU A 62 -3.31 22.17 -19.33
C LEU A 62 -2.87 21.41 -18.07
N ALA A 63 -1.84 20.58 -18.19
CA ALA A 63 -1.28 19.86 -17.06
C ALA A 63 -0.72 20.79 -15.98
N GLN A 64 -0.14 21.94 -16.36
CA GLN A 64 0.34 22.94 -15.41
C GLN A 64 -0.81 23.62 -14.67
N ARG A 65 -1.82 24.08 -15.40
CA ARG A 65 -3.00 24.74 -14.81
C ARG A 65 -3.75 23.82 -13.85
N LEU A 66 -3.86 22.53 -14.18
CA LEU A 66 -4.41 21.50 -13.29
C LEU A 66 -3.60 21.37 -11.99
N ARG A 67 -2.27 21.38 -12.08
CA ARG A 67 -1.40 21.29 -10.89
C ARG A 67 -1.54 22.53 -10.01
N GLU A 68 -1.60 23.71 -10.59
CA GLU A 68 -1.78 24.98 -9.87
C GLU A 68 -3.12 25.01 -9.12
N GLN A 69 -4.21 24.60 -9.77
CA GLN A 69 -5.52 24.53 -9.14
C GLN A 69 -5.64 23.42 -8.10
N ALA A 70 -4.91 22.31 -8.27
CA ALA A 70 -4.93 21.21 -7.32
C ALA A 70 -4.36 21.58 -5.94
N VAL A 71 -3.60 22.68 -5.82
CA VAL A 71 -3.04 23.14 -4.54
C VAL A 71 -4.15 23.54 -3.55
N THR A 72 -5.28 24.02 -4.05
CA THR A 72 -6.38 24.54 -3.22
C THR A 72 -7.52 23.54 -3.02
N VAL A 73 -7.47 22.38 -3.69
CA VAL A 73 -8.57 21.41 -3.74
C VAL A 73 -8.22 20.15 -2.96
N GLU A 74 -9.08 19.78 -2.01
CA GLU A 74 -8.97 18.52 -1.29
C GLU A 74 -9.09 17.32 -2.26
N GLY A 75 -8.11 16.42 -2.24
CA GLY A 75 -8.00 15.32 -3.21
C GLY A 75 -7.25 15.67 -4.51
N GLY A 76 -6.77 16.90 -4.65
CA GLY A 76 -5.81 17.34 -5.67
C GLY A 76 -6.29 17.13 -7.11
N VAL A 77 -5.34 16.82 -8.01
CA VAL A 77 -5.61 16.68 -9.46
C VAL A 77 -6.66 15.60 -9.74
N ASN A 78 -6.66 14.50 -8.97
CA ASN A 78 -7.61 13.40 -9.15
C ASN A 78 -9.06 13.83 -8.84
N ALA A 79 -9.27 14.66 -7.82
CA ALA A 79 -10.61 15.18 -7.50
C ALA A 79 -11.15 16.09 -8.60
N ILE A 80 -10.31 17.00 -9.10
CA ILE A 80 -10.66 17.90 -10.20
C ILE A 80 -11.01 17.10 -11.46
N LEU A 81 -10.17 16.12 -11.83
CA LEU A 81 -10.43 15.26 -12.99
C LEU A 81 -11.72 14.45 -12.84
N ALA A 82 -11.99 13.89 -11.65
CA ALA A 82 -13.21 13.14 -11.40
C ALA A 82 -14.47 14.02 -11.53
N GLN A 83 -14.43 15.25 -11.05
CA GLN A 83 -15.53 16.21 -11.19
C GLN A 83 -15.75 16.59 -12.66
N ALA A 84 -14.69 16.96 -13.37
CA ALA A 84 -14.77 17.33 -14.78
C ALA A 84 -15.30 16.19 -15.65
N ALA A 85 -14.82 14.97 -15.42
CA ALA A 85 -15.27 13.78 -16.15
C ALA A 85 -16.76 13.49 -15.92
N ARG A 86 -17.25 13.60 -14.67
CA ARG A 86 -18.68 13.41 -14.36
C ARG A 86 -19.57 14.43 -15.07
N GLN A 87 -19.21 15.71 -15.00
CA GLN A 87 -19.97 16.78 -15.65
C GLN A 87 -20.01 16.60 -17.17
N TRP A 88 -18.88 16.23 -17.76
CA TRP A 88 -18.80 15.99 -19.20
C TRP A 88 -19.66 14.80 -19.62
N LEU A 89 -19.61 13.68 -18.89
CA LEU A 89 -20.44 12.50 -19.18
C LEU A 89 -21.93 12.80 -19.05
N GLU A 90 -22.34 13.56 -18.04
CA GLU A 90 -23.74 13.97 -17.86
C GLU A 90 -24.21 14.90 -19.00
N SER A 91 -23.37 15.85 -19.40
CA SER A 91 -23.62 16.73 -20.54
C SER A 91 -23.75 15.95 -21.86
N ALA A 92 -22.82 15.02 -22.12
CA ALA A 92 -22.85 14.16 -23.29
C ALA A 92 -24.10 13.27 -23.32
N ALA A 93 -24.50 12.69 -22.18
CA ALA A 93 -25.72 11.90 -22.07
C ALA A 93 -26.98 12.75 -22.37
N ARG A 94 -27.01 14.01 -21.92
CA ARG A 94 -28.11 14.94 -22.23
C ARG A 94 -28.16 15.28 -23.72
N ALA A 95 -27.02 15.49 -24.37
CA ALA A 95 -26.95 15.75 -25.80
C ALA A 95 -27.50 14.55 -26.61
N SER A 96 -27.09 13.34 -26.26
CA SER A 96 -27.54 12.11 -26.94
C SER A 96 -29.02 11.77 -26.79
N ARG A 97 -29.72 12.34 -25.79
CA ARG A 97 -31.18 12.15 -25.61
C ARG A 97 -32.04 13.18 -26.33
N LYS A 98 -31.43 14.22 -26.90
CA LYS A 98 -32.13 15.29 -27.61
C LYS A 98 -32.17 15.03 -29.13
N GLU A 99 -31.31 14.15 -29.62
CA GLU A 99 -31.38 13.55 -30.96
C GLU A 99 -32.31 12.33 -30.95
#